data_AF-A0A4R4G9H5-F1
#
_entry.id   AF-A0A4R4G9H5-F1
#
_cell.length_a   1.000
_cell.length_b   1.000
_cell.length_c   1.000
_cell.angle_alpha   90.00
_cell.angle_beta   90.00
_cell.angle_gamma   90.00
#
_symmetry.space_group_name_H-M   'P 1'
#
loop_
_entity.id
_entity.type
_entity.pdbx_description
1 polymer ?
#
loop_
_entity_poly.entity_id
_entity_poly.type
_entity_poly.pdbx_seq_one_letter_code
_entity_poly.pdbx_strand_id
1 'polypeptide(L)'
;MDWAALFACITALGTGWFAYNQLKHNRLADIKAKELERQLERKSTRRSENSARVYGEIHKVLNDLSCDRVYIIQPYPLGDNHYLTILYEVTAKGVARISDFWQDIKMSELPKFTASMARNELMLIRDIDSLDGTRAKAMFSSNGTQSLIVQKLHDTTHDWVGSLVCDFTESIPDDFDEEAIRKKLHFAAMHIQYILPEVKERKL
;
A
#
# COMPACT_ATOMS: atom_id res chain seq x y z
N MET A 1 -7.16 15.01 74.99
CA MET A 1 -6.66 15.25 73.61
C MET A 1 -7.64 14.57 72.67
N ASP A 2 -8.22 15.31 71.74
CA ASP A 2 -9.19 14.77 70.79
C ASP A 2 -8.46 14.05 69.65
N TRP A 3 -8.15 12.77 69.89
CA TRP A 3 -7.41 11.91 68.95
C TRP A 3 -8.16 11.75 67.62
N ALA A 4 -9.49 11.86 67.61
CA ALA A 4 -10.30 11.77 66.40
C ALA A 4 -10.04 12.95 65.45
N ALA A 5 -9.88 14.17 65.98
CA ALA A 5 -9.52 15.35 65.20
C ALA A 5 -8.13 15.24 64.57
N LEU A 6 -7.17 14.61 65.27
CA LEU A 6 -5.81 14.38 64.76
C LEU A 6 -5.82 13.40 63.56
N PHE A 7 -6.53 12.27 63.69
CA PHE A 7 -6.65 11.30 62.59
C PHE A 7 -7.41 11.88 61.39
N ALA A 8 -8.46 12.67 61.62
CA ALA A 8 -9.18 13.36 60.54
C ALA A 8 -8.26 14.31 59.74
N CYS A 9 -7.40 15.08 60.42
CA CYS A 9 -6.44 15.96 59.77
C CYS A 9 -5.37 15.20 58.97
N ILE A 10 -4.81 14.12 59.53
CA ILE A 10 -3.82 13.29 58.83
C ILE A 10 -4.44 12.64 57.58
N THR A 11 -5.68 12.14 57.71
CA THR A 11 -6.40 11.51 56.59
C THR A 11 -6.72 12.54 55.50
N ALA A 12 -7.14 13.75 55.86
CA ALA A 12 -7.43 14.83 54.91
C ALA A 12 -6.17 15.31 54.16
N LEU A 13 -5.02 15.37 54.82
CA LEU A 13 -3.75 15.71 54.18
C LEU A 13 -3.28 14.60 53.23
N GLY A 14 -3.44 13.33 53.63
CA GLY A 14 -3.12 12.18 52.80
C GLY A 14 -3.98 12.10 51.54
N THR A 15 -5.30 12.25 51.67
CA THR A 15 -6.23 12.24 50.52
C THR A 15 -5.99 13.43 49.59
N GLY A 16 -5.68 14.62 50.12
CA GLY A 16 -5.30 15.79 49.33
C GLY A 16 -4.02 15.56 48.51
N TRP A 17 -3.01 14.91 49.09
CA TRP A 17 -1.76 14.57 48.40
C TRP A 17 -1.99 13.52 47.29
N PHE A 18 -2.78 12.47 47.55
CA PHE A 18 -3.14 11.48 46.54
C PHE A 18 -3.96 12.09 45.39
N ALA A 19 -4.95 12.94 45.71
CA ALA A 19 -5.75 13.64 44.70
C ALA A 19 -4.89 14.57 43.83
N TYR A 20 -3.95 15.31 44.44
CA TYR A 20 -3.00 16.13 43.71
C TYR A 20 -2.10 15.30 42.78
N ASN A 21 -1.58 14.17 43.27
CA ASN A 21 -0.72 13.30 42.48
C ASN A 21 -1.48 12.66 41.31
N GLN A 22 -2.71 12.20 41.54
CA GLN A 22 -3.59 11.64 40.51
C GLN A 22 -3.94 12.68 39.45
N LEU A 23 -4.24 13.93 39.85
CA LEU A 23 -4.49 15.04 38.94
C LEU A 23 -3.26 15.36 38.08
N LYS A 24 -2.05 15.31 38.66
CA LYS A 24 -0.79 15.50 37.93
C LYS A 24 -0.56 14.37 36.91
N HIS A 25 -0.79 13.11 37.29
CA HIS A 25 -0.69 11.97 36.38
C HIS A 25 -1.71 12.03 35.25
N ASN A 26 -2.96 12.42 35.53
CA ASN A 26 -4.01 12.60 34.52
C ASN A 26 -3.64 13.69 33.52
N ARG A 27 -3.15 14.86 34.01
CA ARG A 27 -2.66 15.93 33.11
C ARG A 27 -1.50 15.47 32.22
N LEU A 28 -0.57 14.69 32.74
CA LEU A 28 0.53 14.14 31.94
C LEU A 28 0.02 13.12 30.91
N ALA A 29 -0.97 12.30 31.27
CA ALA A 29 -1.62 11.38 30.34
C ALA A 29 -2.35 12.14 29.22
N ASP A 30 -3.10 13.19 29.55
CA ASP A 30 -3.80 14.04 28.59
C ASP A 30 -2.84 14.75 27.63
N ILE A 31 -1.73 15.30 28.14
CA ILE A 31 -0.69 15.91 27.30
C ILE A 31 -0.08 14.87 26.35
N LYS A 32 0.22 13.66 26.84
CA LYS A 32 0.74 12.57 26.01
C LYS A 32 -0.28 12.12 24.96
N ALA A 33 -1.55 11.98 25.33
CA ALA A 33 -2.62 11.60 24.42
C ALA A 33 -2.76 12.62 23.30
N LYS A 34 -2.80 13.91 23.64
CA LYS A 34 -2.89 15.02 22.67
C LYS A 34 -1.68 15.10 21.75
N GLU A 35 -0.48 14.83 22.26
CA GLU A 35 0.72 14.76 21.41
C GLU A 35 0.66 13.56 20.47
N LEU A 36 0.17 12.42 20.95
CA LEU A 36 0.01 11.21 20.15
C LEU A 36 -1.04 11.42 19.03
N GLU A 37 -2.16 12.08 19.34
CA GLU A 37 -3.17 12.51 18.35
C GLU A 37 -2.57 13.42 17.28
N ARG A 38 -1.83 14.46 17.68
CA ARG A 38 -1.14 15.35 16.72
C ARG A 38 -0.14 14.61 15.84
N GLN A 39 0.58 13.64 16.39
CA GLN A 39 1.50 12.80 15.61
C GLN A 39 0.75 11.91 14.63
N LEU A 40 -0.39 11.34 15.04
CA LEU A 40 -1.24 10.53 14.17
C LEU A 40 -1.84 11.37 13.04
N GLU A 41 -2.34 12.58 13.34
CA GLU A 41 -2.85 13.53 12.34
C GLU A 41 -1.76 13.86 11.32
N ARG A 42 -0.56 14.24 11.76
CA ARG A 42 0.58 14.52 10.86
C ARG A 42 0.94 13.32 9.98
N LYS A 43 0.96 12.11 10.56
CA LYS A 43 1.22 10.87 9.80
C LYS A 43 0.10 10.58 8.80
N SER A 44 -1.15 10.84 9.17
CA SER A 44 -2.32 10.68 8.30
C SER A 44 -2.26 11.64 7.12
N THR A 45 -2.02 12.94 7.36
CA THR A 45 -1.89 13.95 6.30
C THR A 45 -0.76 13.59 5.34
N ARG A 46 0.43 13.24 5.86
CA ARG A 46 1.56 12.81 5.03
C ARG A 46 1.24 11.56 4.21
N ARG A 47 0.53 10.59 4.78
CA ARG A 47 0.08 9.40 4.04
C ARG A 47 -0.91 9.76 2.94
N SER A 48 -1.84 10.67 3.22
CA SER A 48 -2.81 11.14 2.23
C SER A 48 -2.12 11.86 1.07
N GLU A 49 -1.16 12.72 1.36
CA GLU A 49 -0.35 13.41 0.34
C GLU A 49 0.46 12.42 -0.49
N ASN A 50 1.10 11.43 0.14
CA ASN A 50 1.83 10.38 -0.57
C ASN A 50 0.90 9.57 -1.48
N SER A 51 -0.25 9.14 -0.97
CA SER A 51 -1.26 8.44 -1.77
C SER A 51 -1.71 9.26 -2.97
N ALA A 52 -1.95 10.56 -2.81
CA ALA A 52 -2.33 11.45 -3.91
C ALA A 52 -1.24 11.54 -4.99
N ARG A 53 0.04 11.59 -4.58
CA ARG A 53 1.19 11.55 -5.52
C ARG A 53 1.23 10.24 -6.29
N VAL A 54 1.06 9.11 -5.61
CA VAL A 54 1.01 7.79 -6.25
C VAL A 54 -0.11 7.73 -7.29
N TYR A 55 -1.33 8.17 -6.94
CA TYR A 55 -2.44 8.23 -7.90
C TYR A 55 -2.14 9.15 -9.09
N GLY A 56 -1.48 10.29 -8.86
CA GLY A 56 -1.07 11.20 -9.93
C GLY A 56 -0.12 10.56 -10.94
N GLU A 57 0.90 9.84 -10.45
CA GLU A 57 1.86 9.13 -11.31
C GLU A 57 1.21 7.96 -12.06
N ILE A 58 0.39 7.15 -11.40
CA ILE A 58 -0.36 6.06 -12.04
C ILE A 58 -1.28 6.59 -13.14
N HIS A 59 -2.00 7.68 -12.88
CA HIS A 59 -2.86 8.31 -13.87
C HIS A 59 -2.07 8.89 -15.04
N LYS A 60 -0.87 9.44 -14.79
CA LYS A 60 0.04 9.89 -15.86
C LYS A 60 0.47 8.72 -16.74
N VAL A 61 0.90 7.61 -16.14
CA VAL A 61 1.26 6.38 -16.86
C VAL A 61 0.09 5.89 -17.70
N LEU A 62 -1.13 5.91 -17.16
CA LEU A 62 -2.34 5.49 -17.87
C LEU A 62 -2.52 6.24 -19.20
N ASN A 63 -2.34 7.57 -19.17
CA ASN A 63 -2.46 8.40 -20.36
C ASN A 63 -1.24 8.26 -21.29
N ASP A 64 -0.03 8.25 -20.73
CA ASP A 64 1.23 8.22 -21.49
C ASP A 64 1.44 6.92 -22.27
N LEU A 65 0.86 5.81 -21.81
CA LEU A 65 0.89 4.50 -22.46
C LEU A 65 -0.44 4.14 -23.14
N SER A 66 -1.50 4.94 -22.93
CA SER A 66 -2.86 4.66 -23.42
C SER A 66 -3.35 3.26 -23.03
N CYS A 67 -3.04 2.83 -21.80
CA CYS A 67 -3.53 1.57 -21.26
C CYS A 67 -4.90 1.73 -20.59
N ASP A 68 -5.59 0.61 -20.38
CA ASP A 68 -6.95 0.60 -19.85
C ASP A 68 -7.00 0.64 -18.33
N ARG A 69 -6.01 0.03 -17.68
CA ARG A 69 -5.89 0.02 -16.22
C ARG A 69 -4.43 0.12 -15.81
N VAL A 70 -4.16 0.89 -14.76
CA VAL A 70 -2.85 0.89 -14.10
C VAL A 70 -3.06 0.71 -12.62
N TYR A 71 -2.35 -0.25 -12.05
CA TYR A 71 -2.47 -0.60 -10.64
C TYR A 71 -1.16 -1.09 -10.06
N ILE A 72 -1.05 -1.07 -8.73
CA ILE A 72 0.12 -1.59 -8.02
C ILE A 72 -0.28 -2.84 -7.25
N ILE A 73 0.33 -3.97 -7.62
CA ILE A 73 0.28 -5.20 -6.83
C ILE A 73 1.37 -5.10 -5.76
N GLN A 74 0.99 -5.19 -4.49
CA GLN A 74 1.93 -5.11 -3.37
C GLN A 74 1.96 -6.43 -2.60
N PRO A 75 3.17 -6.99 -2.37
CA PRO A 75 3.34 -8.06 -1.41
C PRO A 75 3.21 -7.54 0.02
N TYR A 76 2.63 -8.36 0.90
CA TYR A 76 2.59 -8.06 2.32
C TYR A 76 2.50 -9.33 3.19
N PRO A 77 2.95 -9.27 4.46
CA PRO A 77 3.79 -8.21 5.02
C PRO A 77 5.15 -8.12 4.29
N LEU A 78 5.72 -6.92 4.19
CA LEU A 78 7.00 -6.73 3.51
C LEU A 78 8.10 -7.56 4.20
N GLY A 79 8.94 -8.22 3.40
CA GLY A 79 10.05 -9.05 3.87
C GLY A 79 9.75 -10.55 3.87
N ASP A 80 8.61 -10.97 4.43
CA ASP A 80 8.18 -12.37 4.43
C ASP A 80 7.12 -12.68 3.34
N ASN A 81 6.67 -11.64 2.62
CA ASN A 81 5.89 -11.66 1.37
C ASN A 81 4.97 -12.90 1.24
N HIS A 82 3.84 -12.89 1.95
CA HIS A 82 2.90 -14.01 1.98
C HIS A 82 1.71 -13.83 1.04
N TYR A 83 1.23 -12.59 0.96
CA TYR A 83 0.00 -12.22 0.28
C TYR A 83 0.25 -11.12 -0.74
N LEU A 84 -0.61 -11.03 -1.74
CA LEU A 84 -0.64 -10.00 -2.75
C LEU A 84 -1.98 -9.26 -2.70
N THR A 85 -1.92 -7.94 -2.74
CA THR A 85 -3.13 -7.11 -2.84
C THR A 85 -2.92 -5.92 -3.77
N ILE A 86 -4.02 -5.42 -4.34
CA ILE A 86 -4.04 -4.17 -5.09
C ILE A 86 -4.65 -3.07 -4.21
N LEU A 87 -3.83 -2.08 -3.84
CA LEU A 87 -4.29 -0.90 -3.09
C LEU A 87 -4.58 0.31 -3.99
N TYR A 88 -3.76 0.49 -5.02
CA TYR A 88 -3.83 1.63 -5.91
C TYR A 88 -4.22 1.15 -7.30
N GLU A 89 -5.30 1.70 -7.82
CA GLU A 89 -5.80 1.41 -9.16
C GLU A 89 -6.41 2.66 -9.77
N VAL A 90 -6.10 2.88 -11.05
CA VAL A 90 -6.75 3.87 -11.92
C VAL A 90 -7.18 3.15 -13.18
N THR A 91 -8.41 3.38 -13.62
CA THR A 91 -8.98 2.76 -14.81
C THR A 91 -9.40 3.82 -15.82
N ALA A 92 -9.34 3.48 -17.10
CA ALA A 92 -9.93 4.25 -18.17
C ALA A 92 -11.47 4.25 -18.06
N LYS A 93 -12.10 5.21 -18.72
CA LYS A 93 -13.56 5.37 -18.68
C LYS A 93 -14.24 4.14 -19.30
N GLY A 94 -15.09 3.49 -18.51
CA GLY A 94 -15.88 2.33 -18.96
C GLY A 94 -15.20 0.97 -18.70
N VAL A 95 -13.99 0.96 -18.13
CA VAL A 95 -13.28 -0.27 -17.76
C VAL A 95 -13.53 -0.62 -16.30
N ALA A 96 -13.83 -1.88 -16.03
CA ALA A 96 -14.08 -2.38 -14.68
C ALA A 96 -12.78 -2.52 -13.87
N ARG A 97 -12.88 -2.28 -12.57
CA ARG A 97 -11.75 -2.41 -11.63
C ARG A 97 -11.39 -3.87 -11.37
N ILE A 98 -10.10 -4.16 -11.35
CA ILE A 98 -9.55 -5.48 -11.03
C ILE A 98 -9.28 -5.64 -9.53
N SER A 99 -9.10 -4.54 -8.79
CA SER A 99 -8.80 -4.58 -7.36
C SER A 99 -9.86 -5.29 -6.53
N ASP A 100 -11.12 -5.32 -6.98
CA ASP A 100 -12.22 -6.00 -6.28
C ASP A 100 -12.02 -7.54 -6.23
N PHE A 101 -11.22 -8.11 -7.13
CA PHE A 101 -10.92 -9.55 -7.19
C PHE A 101 -9.50 -9.90 -6.76
N TRP A 102 -8.63 -8.90 -6.64
CA TRP A 102 -7.21 -9.04 -6.31
C TRP A 102 -6.90 -8.50 -4.92
N GLN A 103 -7.53 -9.11 -3.92
CA GLN A 103 -7.31 -8.83 -2.50
C GLN A 103 -6.81 -10.08 -1.79
N ASP A 104 -5.79 -9.91 -0.96
CA ASP A 104 -5.30 -10.89 0.00
C ASP A 104 -5.02 -12.28 -0.61
N ILE A 105 -4.50 -12.31 -1.84
CA ILE A 105 -4.20 -13.56 -2.56
C ILE A 105 -2.90 -14.14 -2.02
N LYS A 106 -2.92 -15.40 -1.61
CA LYS A 106 -1.69 -16.09 -1.19
C LYS A 106 -0.74 -16.23 -2.38
N MET A 107 0.53 -15.90 -2.19
CA MET A 107 1.56 -16.05 -3.22
C MET A 107 1.70 -17.49 -3.72
N SER A 108 1.39 -18.48 -2.87
CA SER A 108 1.33 -19.89 -3.24
C SER A 108 0.25 -20.23 -4.26
N GLU A 109 -0.77 -19.38 -4.45
CA GLU A 109 -1.81 -19.57 -5.47
C GLU A 109 -1.36 -19.10 -6.86
N LEU A 110 -0.42 -18.16 -6.92
CA LEU A 110 0.13 -17.58 -8.16
C LEU A 110 1.65 -17.74 -8.27
N PRO A 111 2.25 -18.89 -7.92
CA PRO A 111 3.67 -18.97 -7.56
C PRO A 111 4.61 -18.60 -8.72
N LYS A 112 4.30 -19.02 -9.95
CA LYS A 112 5.08 -18.68 -11.13
C LYS A 112 5.04 -17.18 -11.43
N PHE A 113 3.84 -16.60 -11.42
CA PHE A 113 3.63 -15.19 -11.73
C PHE A 113 4.29 -14.30 -10.67
N THR A 114 4.05 -14.60 -9.40
CA THR A 114 4.66 -13.92 -8.26
C THR A 114 6.20 -13.99 -8.31
N ALA A 115 6.77 -15.16 -8.57
CA ALA A 115 8.23 -15.30 -8.68
C ALA A 115 8.81 -14.49 -9.84
N SER A 116 8.11 -14.44 -10.98
CA SER A 116 8.51 -13.62 -12.13
C SER A 116 8.46 -12.12 -11.81
N MET A 117 7.41 -11.64 -11.12
CA MET A 117 7.31 -10.24 -10.71
C MET A 117 8.40 -9.82 -9.73
N ALA A 118 8.76 -10.70 -8.80
CA ALA A 118 9.82 -10.44 -7.82
C ALA A 118 11.22 -10.44 -8.46
N ARG A 119 11.44 -11.24 -9.51
CA ARG A 119 12.77 -11.43 -10.12
C ARG A 119 13.06 -10.44 -11.25
N ASN A 120 12.09 -10.16 -12.10
CA ASN A 120 12.31 -9.41 -13.33
C ASN A 120 12.02 -7.93 -13.12
N GLU A 121 12.94 -7.06 -13.53
CA GLU A 121 12.74 -5.60 -13.48
C GLU A 121 11.56 -5.17 -14.36
N LEU A 122 11.43 -5.74 -15.54
CA LEU A 122 10.34 -5.50 -16.47
C LEU A 122 9.87 -6.82 -17.07
N MET A 123 8.56 -7.00 -17.14
CA MET A 123 7.90 -8.10 -17.85
C MET A 123 6.95 -7.52 -18.89
N LEU A 124 7.10 -7.93 -20.14
CA LEU A 124 6.19 -7.60 -21.23
C LEU A 124 5.46 -8.87 -21.66
N ILE A 125 4.15 -8.90 -21.49
CA ILE A 125 3.29 -10.03 -21.86
C ILE A 125 2.30 -9.50 -22.89
N ARG A 126 2.57 -9.79 -24.17
CA ARG A 126 1.74 -9.32 -25.31
C ARG A 126 0.45 -10.11 -25.47
N ASP A 127 0.42 -11.33 -24.95
CA ASP A 127 -0.74 -12.21 -24.97
C ASP A 127 -0.86 -12.91 -23.62
N ILE A 128 -2.00 -12.73 -22.94
CA ILE A 128 -2.27 -13.35 -21.65
C ILE A 128 -2.30 -14.88 -21.74
N ASP A 129 -2.60 -15.45 -22.90
CA ASP A 129 -2.58 -16.89 -23.11
C ASP A 129 -1.16 -17.45 -23.15
N SER A 130 -0.14 -16.60 -23.30
CA SER A 130 1.26 -16.99 -23.10
C SER A 130 1.70 -16.99 -21.63
N LEU A 131 0.89 -16.42 -20.71
CA LEU A 131 1.27 -16.30 -19.31
C LEU A 131 1.40 -17.67 -18.63
N ASP A 132 2.51 -17.81 -17.90
CA ASP A 132 2.81 -18.99 -17.11
C ASP A 132 1.97 -19.05 -15.82
N GLY A 133 1.15 -20.11 -15.71
CA GLY A 133 0.33 -20.38 -14.53
C GLY A 133 -1.17 -20.18 -14.79
N THR A 134 -1.92 -21.28 -14.73
CA THR A 134 -3.36 -21.34 -15.06
C THR A 134 -4.21 -20.39 -14.23
N ARG A 135 -3.87 -20.22 -12.94
CA ARG A 135 -4.64 -19.37 -12.02
C ARG A 135 -4.47 -17.88 -12.35
N ALA A 136 -3.23 -17.41 -12.53
CA ALA A 136 -2.94 -16.01 -12.89
C ALA A 136 -3.61 -15.65 -14.22
N LYS A 137 -3.44 -16.52 -15.22
CA LYS A 137 -4.09 -16.39 -16.52
C LYS A 137 -5.60 -16.27 -16.39
N ALA A 138 -6.25 -17.20 -15.69
CA ALA A 138 -7.69 -17.16 -15.49
C ALA A 138 -8.17 -15.86 -14.83
N MET A 139 -7.43 -15.35 -13.84
CA MET A 139 -7.77 -14.10 -13.14
C MET A 139 -7.65 -12.87 -14.04
N PHE A 140 -6.66 -12.82 -14.94
CA PHE A 140 -6.51 -11.72 -15.88
C PHE A 140 -7.52 -11.83 -17.03
N SER A 141 -7.64 -13.01 -17.64
CA SER A 141 -8.59 -13.26 -18.74
C SER A 141 -10.06 -13.04 -18.31
N SER A 142 -10.44 -13.42 -17.08
CA SER A 142 -11.80 -13.16 -16.58
C SER A 142 -12.13 -11.68 -16.42
N ASN A 143 -11.11 -10.84 -16.29
CA ASN A 143 -11.23 -9.38 -16.19
C ASN A 143 -10.97 -8.70 -17.54
N GLY A 144 -10.92 -9.45 -18.64
CA GLY A 144 -10.76 -8.92 -19.99
C GLY A 144 -9.35 -8.42 -20.32
N THR A 145 -8.34 -8.74 -19.51
CA THR A 145 -6.95 -8.40 -19.82
C THR A 145 -6.47 -9.27 -21.00
N GLN A 146 -5.99 -8.64 -22.07
CA GLN A 146 -5.34 -9.33 -23.19
C GLN A 146 -3.83 -9.24 -23.13
N SER A 147 -3.29 -8.12 -22.66
CA SER A 147 -1.86 -7.90 -22.57
C SER A 147 -1.51 -7.05 -21.36
N LEU A 148 -0.28 -7.22 -20.86
CA LEU A 148 0.16 -6.55 -19.63
C LEU A 148 1.65 -6.26 -19.63
N ILE A 149 2.00 -5.15 -18.99
CA ILE A 149 3.37 -4.73 -18.73
C ILE A 149 3.52 -4.60 -17.22
N VAL A 150 4.54 -5.26 -16.66
CA VAL A 150 4.81 -5.23 -15.23
C VAL A 150 6.19 -4.64 -15.01
N GLN A 151 6.27 -3.55 -14.26
CA GLN A 151 7.51 -2.95 -13.80
C GLN A 151 7.67 -3.24 -12.30
N LYS A 152 8.79 -3.85 -11.92
CA LYS A 152 9.13 -4.09 -10.51
C LYS A 152 9.39 -2.76 -9.80
N LEU A 153 8.88 -2.65 -8.58
CA LEU A 153 9.18 -1.59 -7.62
C LEU A 153 10.04 -2.19 -6.51
N HIS A 154 11.14 -1.54 -6.19
CA HIS A 154 12.06 -1.89 -5.11
C HIS A 154 12.41 -0.64 -4.31
N ASP A 155 12.78 -0.78 -3.06
CA ASP A 155 13.28 0.34 -2.25
C ASP A 155 14.68 0.03 -1.73
N THR A 156 15.23 0.90 -0.87
CA THR A 156 16.58 0.69 -0.30
C THR A 156 16.63 -0.42 0.76
N THR A 157 15.48 -0.88 1.24
CA THR A 157 15.33 -1.82 2.36
C THR A 157 14.88 -3.22 1.94
N HIS A 158 14.06 -3.31 0.90
CA HIS A 158 13.44 -4.52 0.39
C HIS A 158 13.67 -4.60 -1.12
N ASP A 159 14.14 -5.77 -1.56
CA ASP A 159 14.36 -6.04 -2.98
C ASP A 159 13.08 -5.96 -3.80
N TRP A 160 11.91 -6.17 -3.20
CA TRP A 160 10.62 -6.07 -3.87
C TRP A 160 9.55 -5.52 -2.93
N VAL A 161 9.03 -4.33 -3.24
CA VAL A 161 7.95 -3.65 -2.49
C VAL A 161 6.61 -3.67 -3.23
N GLY A 162 6.63 -4.04 -4.51
CA GLY A 162 5.44 -4.12 -5.34
C GLY A 162 5.78 -4.14 -6.81
N SER A 163 4.74 -4.17 -7.63
CA SER A 163 4.86 -4.16 -9.09
C SER A 163 3.81 -3.24 -9.68
N LEU A 164 4.25 -2.27 -10.47
CA LEU A 164 3.39 -1.40 -11.27
C LEU A 164 2.96 -2.16 -12.51
N VAL A 165 1.65 -2.39 -12.65
CA VAL A 165 1.06 -3.14 -13.75
C VAL A 165 0.28 -2.19 -14.64
N CYS A 166 0.60 -2.20 -15.92
CA CYS A 166 -0.18 -1.57 -16.99
C CYS A 166 -0.89 -2.67 -17.75
N ASP A 167 -2.21 -2.62 -17.75
CA ASP A 167 -3.10 -3.67 -18.25
C ASP A 167 -3.91 -3.12 -19.42
N PHE A 168 -3.96 -3.90 -20.49
CA PHE A 168 -4.62 -3.57 -21.73
C PHE A 168 -5.69 -4.62 -22.02
N THR A 169 -6.89 -4.15 -22.35
CA THR A 169 -8.02 -4.95 -22.80
C THR A 169 -7.90 -5.35 -24.27
N GLU A 170 -7.03 -4.67 -25.00
CA GLU A 170 -6.61 -4.99 -26.36
C GLU A 170 -5.14 -5.43 -26.38
N SER A 171 -4.71 -6.03 -27.49
CA SER A 171 -3.31 -6.37 -27.71
C SER A 171 -2.45 -5.11 -27.86
N ILE A 172 -1.32 -5.06 -27.17
CA ILE A 172 -0.30 -4.03 -27.39
C ILE A 172 0.12 -4.05 -28.88
N PRO A 173 0.15 -2.89 -29.57
CA PRO A 173 0.57 -2.80 -30.96
C PRO A 173 1.97 -3.41 -31.24
N ASP A 174 2.20 -3.83 -32.47
CA ASP A 174 3.50 -4.41 -32.87
C ASP A 174 4.60 -3.35 -33.03
N ASP A 175 4.24 -2.11 -33.36
CA ASP A 175 5.13 -0.95 -33.51
C ASP A 175 5.48 -0.28 -32.17
N PHE A 176 5.22 -0.97 -31.07
CA PHE A 176 5.37 -0.46 -29.71
C PHE A 176 6.85 -0.33 -29.32
N ASP A 177 7.30 0.89 -29.09
CA ASP A 177 8.67 1.22 -28.67
C ASP A 177 8.92 0.80 -27.22
N GLU A 178 9.46 -0.41 -27.06
CA GLU A 178 9.78 -0.99 -25.75
C GLU A 178 10.78 -0.13 -24.95
N GLU A 179 11.75 0.51 -25.61
CA GLU A 179 12.80 1.26 -24.93
C GLU A 179 12.25 2.58 -24.36
N ALA A 180 11.42 3.29 -25.13
CA ALA A 180 10.75 4.49 -24.65
C ALA A 180 9.84 4.19 -23.46
N ILE A 181 9.13 3.07 -23.49
CA ILE A 181 8.18 2.70 -22.45
C ILE A 181 8.89 2.21 -21.20
N ARG A 182 9.96 1.42 -21.35
CA ARG A 182 10.85 1.07 -20.25
C ARG A 182 11.35 2.32 -19.53
N LYS A 183 11.75 3.37 -20.26
CA LYS A 183 12.17 4.65 -19.66
C LYS A 183 11.02 5.33 -18.91
N LYS A 184 9.83 5.41 -19.51
CA LYS A 184 8.63 6.00 -18.88
C LYS A 184 8.23 5.27 -17.58
N LEU A 185 8.16 3.94 -17.63
CA LEU A 185 7.80 3.10 -16.49
C LEU A 185 8.87 3.13 -15.40
N HIS A 186 10.15 3.13 -15.78
CA HIS A 186 11.24 3.29 -14.82
C HIS A 186 11.16 4.65 -14.10
N PHE A 187 10.86 5.73 -14.82
CA PHE A 187 10.66 7.05 -14.21
C PHE A 187 9.48 7.07 -13.24
N ALA A 188 8.35 6.47 -13.62
CA ALA A 188 7.19 6.33 -12.73
C ALA A 188 7.52 5.48 -11.50
N ALA A 189 8.25 4.38 -11.67
CA ALA A 189 8.71 3.52 -10.58
C ALA A 189 9.54 4.31 -9.56
N MET A 190 10.52 5.10 -10.02
CA MET A 190 11.36 5.94 -9.16
C MET A 190 10.55 6.96 -8.33
N HIS A 191 9.45 7.47 -8.86
CA HIS A 191 8.58 8.41 -8.15
C HIS A 191 7.64 7.72 -7.14
N ILE A 192 7.32 6.45 -7.36
CA ILE A 192 6.36 5.70 -6.55
C ILE A 192 7.07 4.91 -5.44
N GLN A 193 8.17 4.23 -5.75
CA GLN A 193 8.75 3.17 -4.92
C GLN A 193 9.16 3.62 -3.50
N TYR A 194 9.51 4.90 -3.31
CA TYR A 194 9.93 5.45 -2.01
C TYR A 194 8.79 6.09 -1.19
N ILE A 195 7.62 6.29 -1.79
CA ILE A 195 6.47 6.93 -1.15
C ILE A 195 5.30 5.98 -0.92
N LEU A 196 5.42 4.75 -1.44
CA LEU A 196 4.42 3.69 -1.32
C LEU A 196 4.27 3.29 0.17
N PRO A 197 3.08 3.43 0.76
CA PRO A 197 2.87 3.02 2.13
C PRO A 197 2.74 1.50 2.23
N GLU A 198 3.30 0.93 3.29
CA GLU A 198 3.14 -0.49 3.59
C GLU A 198 1.66 -0.87 3.71
N VAL A 199 1.31 -1.99 3.07
CA VAL A 199 0.03 -2.65 3.30
C VAL A 199 0.03 -3.18 4.73
N LYS A 200 -0.88 -2.66 5.56
CA LYS A 200 -1.18 -3.26 6.86
C LYS A 200 -2.24 -4.32 6.67
N GLU A 201 -2.10 -5.45 7.35
CA GLU A 201 -3.17 -6.44 7.44
C GLU A 201 -4.50 -5.73 7.76
N ARG A 202 -5.50 -5.91 6.90
CA ARG A 202 -6.86 -5.56 7.27
C ARG A 202 -7.24 -6.53 8.39
N LYS A 203 -7.33 -6.02 9.61
CA LYS A 203 -8.08 -6.72 10.66
C LYS A 203 -9.53 -6.79 10.17
N LEU A 204 -9.94 -7.99 9.73
CA LEU A 204 -11.33 -8.35 9.51
C LEU A 204 -12.13 -8.16 10.80
#